data_AF-A0A0N0D2Z4-F1
#
_entry.id   AF-A0A0N0D2Z4-F1
#
_cell.length_a   1.000
_cell.length_b   1.000
_cell.length_c   1.000
_cell.angle_alpha   90.00
_cell.angle_beta   90.00
_cell.angle_gamma   90.00
#
_symmetry.space_group_name_H-M   'P 1'
#
loop_
_entity.id
_entity.type
_entity.pdbx_description
1 polymer ?
#
loop_
_entity_poly.entity_id
_entity_poly.type
_entity_poly.pdbx_seq_one_letter_code
_entity_poly.pdbx_strand_id
1 'polypeptide(L)'
;MSNADIFKDVDISELMQLAEHARIIYLPRKHLLIREGEVSDALYIIVHGVVDVFITDDSGNKKVINKIESGQLFGEIAALAGIPRIASVRISTPCVLCQISRTYILSFLHKNQQCVKKIWPGGLGIVFVINIIIAEFSISIHSLILQTILMMVLMARSFCRFR
;
A
#
# COMPACT_ATOMS: atom_id res chain seq x y z
N MET A 1 -21.00 -0.41 0.82
CA MET A 1 -20.16 -0.77 -0.34
C MET A 1 -20.62 -0.07 -1.61
N SER A 2 -21.92 0.03 -1.93
CA SER A 2 -22.44 0.70 -3.14
C SER A 2 -21.97 2.13 -3.38
N ASN A 3 -21.75 2.92 -2.32
CA ASN A 3 -21.27 4.30 -2.45
C ASN A 3 -19.78 4.43 -2.81
N ALA A 4 -19.03 3.33 -2.88
CA ALA A 4 -17.63 3.40 -3.28
C ALA A 4 -17.50 3.72 -4.77
N ASP A 5 -16.63 4.67 -5.12
CA ASP A 5 -16.51 5.18 -6.50
C ASP A 5 -16.23 4.08 -7.53
N ILE A 6 -15.43 3.08 -7.12
CA ILE A 6 -15.10 1.89 -7.91
C ILE A 6 -16.33 1.10 -8.36
N PHE A 7 -17.44 1.16 -7.63
CA PHE A 7 -18.63 0.34 -7.83
C PHE A 7 -19.83 1.08 -8.42
N LYS A 8 -19.71 2.37 -8.76
CA LYS A 8 -20.83 3.19 -9.26
C LYS A 8 -21.54 2.64 -10.52
N ASP A 9 -20.83 1.83 -11.33
CA ASP A 9 -21.36 1.28 -12.60
C ASP A 9 -21.43 -0.26 -12.56
N VAL A 10 -21.57 -0.83 -11.36
CA VAL A 10 -21.74 -2.27 -11.16
C VAL A 10 -23.18 -2.54 -10.77
N ASP A 11 -23.77 -3.58 -11.37
CA ASP A 11 -25.11 -4.00 -10.99
C ASP A 11 -25.17 -4.46 -9.53
N ILE A 12 -26.30 -4.21 -8.89
CA ILE A 12 -26.54 -4.52 -7.48
C ILE A 12 -26.37 -6.02 -7.23
N SER A 13 -26.81 -6.87 -8.18
CA SER A 13 -26.69 -8.33 -8.06
C SER A 13 -25.23 -8.79 -7.94
N GLU A 14 -24.32 -8.18 -8.68
CA GLU A 14 -22.89 -8.49 -8.65
C GLU A 14 -22.21 -7.92 -7.40
N LEU A 15 -22.64 -6.74 -6.94
CA LEU A 15 -22.17 -6.18 -5.67
C LEU A 15 -22.58 -7.04 -4.48
N MET A 16 -23.78 -7.65 -4.51
CA MET A 16 -24.20 -8.60 -3.49
C MET A 16 -23.30 -9.84 -3.47
N GLN A 17 -22.96 -10.41 -4.62
CA GLN A 17 -22.05 -11.55 -4.71
C GLN A 17 -20.65 -11.22 -4.15
N LEU A 18 -20.15 -10.01 -4.42
CA LEU A 18 -18.88 -9.56 -3.86
C LEU A 18 -18.97 -9.38 -2.33
N ALA A 19 -20.09 -8.84 -1.84
CA ALA A 19 -20.32 -8.62 -0.42
C ALA A 19 -20.43 -9.93 0.39
N GLU A 20 -20.96 -11.01 -0.19
CA GLU A 20 -21.00 -12.34 0.44
C GLU A 20 -19.60 -12.89 0.78
N HIS A 21 -18.59 -12.48 0.00
CA HIS A 21 -17.20 -12.90 0.18
C HIS A 21 -16.35 -11.86 0.91
N ALA A 22 -17.00 -10.81 1.42
CA ALA A 22 -16.34 -9.73 2.12
C ALA A 22 -16.55 -9.84 3.64
N ARG A 23 -15.54 -9.43 4.40
CA ARG A 23 -15.58 -9.40 5.86
C ARG A 23 -15.67 -7.96 6.34
N ILE A 24 -16.67 -7.66 7.17
CA ILE A 24 -16.75 -6.37 7.86
C ILE A 24 -15.83 -6.38 9.09
N ILE A 25 -15.02 -5.33 9.23
CA ILE A 25 -14.06 -5.17 10.31
C ILE A 25 -14.30 -3.81 10.97
N TYR A 26 -14.31 -3.79 12.29
CA TYR A 26 -14.41 -2.57 13.10
C TYR A 26 -13.07 -2.32 13.78
N LEU A 27 -12.48 -1.15 13.56
CA LEU A 27 -11.16 -0.83 14.10
C LEU A 27 -11.16 0.51 14.84
N PRO A 28 -10.56 0.57 16.04
CA PRO A 28 -10.46 1.80 16.79
C PRO A 28 -9.38 2.71 16.21
N ARG A 29 -9.47 4.00 16.56
CA ARG A 29 -8.42 4.99 16.25
C ARG A 29 -7.05 4.52 16.75
N LYS A 30 -6.00 4.87 16.00
CA LYS A 30 -4.58 4.51 16.21
C LYS A 30 -4.23 3.04 15.94
N HIS A 31 -5.19 2.17 15.62
CA HIS A 31 -4.89 0.80 15.24
C HIS A 31 -4.03 0.76 13.96
N LEU A 32 -2.97 -0.05 13.97
CA LEU A 32 -2.14 -0.30 12.77
C LEU A 32 -2.71 -1.49 12.02
N LEU A 33 -3.33 -1.25 10.87
CA LEU A 33 -3.99 -2.28 10.10
C LEU A 33 -3.04 -2.96 9.11
N ILE A 34 -2.19 -2.18 8.46
CA ILE A 34 -1.21 -2.66 7.48
C ILE A 34 0.16 -2.18 7.93
N ARG A 35 1.14 -3.08 7.92
CA ARG A 35 2.55 -2.71 8.04
C ARG A 35 3.24 -2.89 6.70
N GLU A 36 4.10 -1.93 6.38
CA GLU A 36 5.04 -2.01 5.26
C GLU A 36 5.92 -3.26 5.36
N GLY A 37 6.19 -3.89 4.21
CA GLY A 37 6.93 -5.15 4.10
C GLY A 37 6.15 -6.42 4.43
N GLU A 38 4.96 -6.33 5.05
CA GLU A 38 4.15 -7.53 5.31
C GLU A 38 3.57 -8.11 4.03
N VAL A 39 3.46 -9.43 3.97
CA VAL A 39 2.76 -10.14 2.90
C VAL A 39 1.29 -10.25 3.28
N SER A 40 0.40 -9.82 2.38
CA SER A 40 -1.05 -9.90 2.62
C SER A 40 -1.83 -9.83 1.31
N ASP A 41 -2.72 -10.81 1.13
CA ASP A 41 -3.56 -10.98 -0.05
C ASP A 41 -4.97 -10.44 0.16
N ALA A 42 -5.09 -9.25 0.75
CA ALA A 42 -6.39 -8.61 0.97
C ALA A 42 -6.33 -7.12 0.63
N LEU A 43 -7.47 -6.57 0.29
CA LEU A 43 -7.67 -5.13 0.18
C LEU A 43 -8.89 -4.70 0.97
N TYR A 44 -9.03 -3.39 1.11
CA TYR A 44 -10.01 -2.81 2.01
C TYR A 44 -10.77 -1.68 1.33
N ILE A 45 -12.06 -1.61 1.61
CA ILE A 45 -12.90 -0.46 1.28
C ILE A 45 -13.34 0.18 2.59
N ILE A 46 -13.21 1.50 2.69
CA ILE A 46 -13.66 2.24 3.87
C ILE A 46 -15.17 2.44 3.76
N VAL A 47 -15.93 1.77 4.62
CA VAL A 47 -17.38 2.00 4.74
C VAL A 47 -17.63 3.28 5.53
N HIS A 48 -16.87 3.47 6.60
CA HIS A 48 -16.92 4.67 7.43
C HIS A 48 -15.56 4.94 8.08
N GLY A 49 -15.21 6.21 8.27
CA GLY A 49 -13.97 6.67 8.91
C GLY A 49 -12.89 7.13 7.93
N VAL A 50 -11.67 7.27 8.44
CA VAL A 50 -10.49 7.78 7.73
C VAL A 50 -9.25 7.01 8.17
N VAL A 51 -8.35 6.71 7.23
CA VAL A 51 -7.05 6.10 7.49
C VAL A 51 -5.90 6.97 6.96
N ASP A 52 -4.76 6.92 7.64
CA ASP A 52 -3.50 7.54 7.21
C ASP A 52 -2.62 6.45 6.58
N VAL A 53 -2.11 6.73 5.38
CA VAL A 53 -1.05 5.94 4.74
C VAL A 53 0.28 6.62 5.01
N PHE A 54 1.26 5.87 5.51
CA PHE A 54 2.57 6.41 5.87
C PHE A 54 3.70 5.42 5.55
N ILE A 55 4.88 5.98 5.30
CA ILE A 55 6.14 5.26 5.19
C ILE A 55 7.04 5.64 6.36
N THR A 56 7.96 4.75 6.73
CA THR A 56 8.94 5.01 7.78
C THR A 56 10.31 5.14 7.14
N ASP A 57 11.02 6.24 7.42
CA ASP A 57 12.40 6.40 6.92
C ASP A 57 13.41 5.58 7.74
N ASP A 58 14.67 5.53 7.27
CA ASP A 58 15.76 4.79 7.94
C ASP A 58 16.05 5.29 9.36
N SER A 59 15.64 6.52 9.69
CA SER A 59 15.78 7.10 11.04
C SER A 59 14.58 6.80 11.94
N GLY A 60 13.58 6.06 11.45
CA GLY A 60 12.36 5.69 12.17
C GLY A 60 11.27 6.77 12.15
N ASN A 61 11.43 7.86 11.40
CA ASN A 61 10.41 8.89 11.31
C ASN A 61 9.28 8.47 10.37
N LYS A 62 8.04 8.71 10.81
CA LYS A 62 6.84 8.38 10.03
C LYS A 62 6.41 9.58 9.21
N LYS A 63 6.37 9.42 7.90
CA LYS A 63 5.86 10.43 6.97
C LYS A 63 4.51 9.99 6.41
N VAL A 64 3.44 10.72 6.74
CA VAL A 64 2.12 10.50 6.14
C VAL A 64 2.17 10.97 4.69
N ILE A 65 1.92 10.05 3.77
CA ILE A 65 1.95 10.30 2.31
C ILE A 65 0.55 10.43 1.72
N ASN A 66 -0.47 9.91 2.40
CA ASN A 66 -1.85 10.05 1.97
C ASN A 66 -2.85 9.89 3.12
N LYS A 67 -4.06 10.41 2.93
CA LYS A 67 -5.24 10.13 3.77
C LYS A 67 -6.35 9.61 2.88
N ILE A 68 -6.97 8.53 3.31
CA ILE A 68 -8.00 7.83 2.54
C ILE A 68 -9.29 7.83 3.36
N GLU A 69 -10.38 8.25 2.73
CA GLU A 69 -11.67 8.51 3.35
C GLU A 69 -12.73 7.48 2.95
N SER A 70 -13.92 7.62 3.56
CA SER A 70 -15.05 6.73 3.31
C SER A 70 -15.44 6.69 1.83
N GLY A 71 -15.76 5.49 1.32
CA GLY A 71 -16.05 5.25 -0.10
C GLY A 71 -14.80 4.93 -0.94
N GLN A 72 -13.60 5.03 -0.38
CA GLN A 72 -12.37 4.73 -1.10
C GLN A 72 -11.79 3.36 -0.78
N LEU A 73 -11.00 2.85 -1.74
CA LEU A 73 -10.25 1.60 -1.70
C LEU A 73 -8.81 1.87 -1.22
N PHE A 74 -8.22 0.93 -0.49
CA PHE A 74 -6.79 0.91 -0.23
C PHE A 74 -6.20 -0.49 -0.08
N GLY A 75 -4.88 -0.60 -0.24
CA GLY A 75 -4.14 -1.85 -0.15
C GLY A 75 -4.20 -2.69 -1.45
N GLU A 76 -4.77 -2.14 -2.50
CA GLU A 76 -4.95 -2.74 -3.81
C GLU A 76 -3.65 -3.01 -4.54
N ILE A 77 -2.64 -2.12 -4.40
CA ILE A 77 -1.38 -2.26 -5.13
C ILE A 77 -0.70 -3.59 -4.79
N ALA A 78 -0.39 -3.79 -3.50
CA ALA A 78 0.25 -5.02 -3.03
C ALA A 78 -0.64 -6.25 -3.28
N ALA A 79 -1.94 -6.12 -2.98
CA ALA A 79 -2.89 -7.22 -3.12
C ALA A 79 -3.09 -7.67 -4.57
N LEU A 80 -2.97 -6.79 -5.57
CA LEU A 80 -3.17 -7.13 -6.98
C LEU A 80 -1.84 -7.44 -7.69
N ALA A 81 -0.75 -6.74 -7.36
CA ALA A 81 0.57 -7.00 -7.93
C ALA A 81 1.25 -8.24 -7.32
N GLY A 82 0.85 -8.68 -6.13
CA GLY A 82 1.41 -9.88 -5.48
C GLY A 82 2.78 -9.61 -4.88
N ILE A 83 2.97 -8.37 -4.42
CA ILE A 83 4.20 -7.88 -3.79
C ILE A 83 3.92 -7.57 -2.31
N PRO A 84 4.96 -7.48 -1.46
CA PRO A 84 4.80 -6.99 -0.10
C PRO A 84 4.15 -5.60 -0.04
N ARG A 85 3.58 -5.25 1.13
CA ARG A 85 2.98 -3.94 1.36
C ARG A 85 4.02 -2.82 1.21
N ILE A 86 3.77 -1.89 0.31
CA ILE A 86 4.68 -0.76 0.01
C ILE A 86 4.54 0.43 0.97
N ALA A 87 3.57 0.38 1.88
CA ALA A 87 3.34 1.42 2.89
C ALA A 87 2.54 0.84 4.05
N SER A 88 2.64 1.51 5.20
CA SER A 88 1.85 1.21 6.39
C SER A 88 0.53 1.99 6.38
N VAL A 89 -0.52 1.42 6.99
CA VAL A 89 -1.83 2.07 7.12
C VAL A 89 -2.30 2.03 8.56
N ARG A 90 -2.63 3.21 9.10
CA ARG A 90 -3.13 3.38 10.46
C ARG A 90 -4.51 4.03 10.45
N ILE A 91 -5.37 3.58 11.36
CA ILE A 91 -6.71 4.11 11.55
C ILE A 91 -6.66 5.51 12.20
N SER A 92 -7.16 6.53 11.51
CA SER A 92 -7.12 7.95 11.92
C SER A 92 -8.34 8.37 12.72
N THR A 93 -9.51 7.82 12.36
CA THR A 93 -10.77 7.87 13.09
C THR A 93 -11.35 6.46 13.18
N PRO A 94 -12.22 6.12 14.15
CA PRO A 94 -12.82 4.79 14.21
C PRO A 94 -13.43 4.37 12.86
N CYS A 95 -13.01 3.20 12.37
CA CYS A 95 -13.31 2.76 11.02
C CYS A 95 -14.22 1.53 10.99
N VAL A 96 -15.11 1.52 10.02
CA VAL A 96 -15.79 0.33 9.52
C VAL A 96 -15.22 0.03 8.15
N LEU A 97 -14.60 -1.13 8.00
CA LEU A 97 -13.93 -1.55 6.78
C LEU A 97 -14.59 -2.79 6.21
N CYS A 98 -14.53 -2.89 4.90
CA CYS A 98 -14.89 -4.09 4.17
C CYS A 98 -13.62 -4.71 3.59
N GLN A 99 -13.19 -5.84 4.14
CA GLN A 99 -12.03 -6.61 3.69
C GLN A 99 -12.45 -7.61 2.62
N ILE A 100 -11.71 -7.66 1.51
CA ILE A 100 -11.93 -8.59 0.41
C ILE A 100 -10.59 -9.27 0.07
N SER A 101 -10.59 -10.59 -0.13
CA SER A 101 -9.37 -11.28 -0.55
C SER A 101 -9.00 -10.96 -2.00
N ARG A 102 -7.71 -11.10 -2.32
CA ARG A 102 -7.15 -11.01 -3.66
C ARG A 102 -7.90 -11.89 -4.65
N THR A 103 -8.17 -13.14 -4.27
CA THR A 103 -8.80 -14.13 -5.15
C THR A 103 -10.17 -13.64 -5.62
N TYR A 104 -11.03 -13.22 -4.68
CA TYR A 104 -12.38 -12.77 -5.01
C TYR A 104 -12.39 -11.46 -5.78
N ILE A 105 -11.57 -10.48 -5.39
CA ILE A 105 -11.55 -9.21 -6.11
C ILE A 105 -11.01 -9.38 -7.54
N LEU A 106 -10.01 -10.24 -7.77
CA LEU A 106 -9.51 -10.50 -9.12
C LEU A 106 -10.58 -11.16 -9.99
N SER A 107 -11.29 -12.16 -9.47
CA SER A 107 -12.40 -12.79 -10.19
C SER A 107 -13.51 -11.78 -10.52
N PHE A 108 -13.81 -10.88 -9.58
CA PHE A 108 -14.79 -9.82 -9.79
C PHE A 108 -14.34 -8.81 -10.86
N LEU A 109 -13.10 -8.32 -10.79
CA LEU A 109 -12.56 -7.35 -11.75
C LEU A 109 -12.40 -7.91 -13.16
N HIS A 110 -12.13 -9.22 -13.28
CA HIS A 110 -12.07 -9.89 -14.59
C HIS A 110 -13.44 -9.86 -15.30
N LYS A 111 -14.54 -10.00 -14.54
CA LYS A 111 -15.91 -9.87 -15.05
C LYS A 111 -16.28 -8.40 -15.28
N ASN A 112 -15.83 -7.51 -14.39
CA ASN A 112 -16.17 -6.09 -14.37
C ASN A 112 -15.00 -5.20 -14.77
N GLN A 113 -14.54 -5.31 -16.02
CA GLN A 113 -13.38 -4.58 -16.52
C GLN A 113 -13.51 -3.04 -16.43
N GLN A 114 -14.74 -2.51 -16.42
CA GLN A 114 -15.02 -1.10 -16.20
C GLN A 114 -14.52 -0.60 -14.84
N CYS A 115 -14.47 -1.47 -13.82
CA CYS A 115 -13.95 -1.13 -12.49
C CYS A 115 -12.43 -0.96 -12.49
N VAL A 116 -11.70 -1.71 -13.33
CA VAL A 116 -10.22 -1.67 -13.38
C VAL A 116 -9.72 -0.25 -13.71
N LYS A 117 -10.39 0.43 -14.65
CA LYS A 117 -10.04 1.80 -15.04
C LYS A 117 -10.20 2.81 -13.90
N LYS A 118 -11.08 2.53 -12.94
CA LYS A 118 -11.34 3.39 -11.77
C LYS A 118 -10.31 3.19 -10.65
N ILE A 119 -9.70 2.01 -10.57
CA ILE A 119 -8.62 1.74 -9.60
C ILE A 119 -7.33 2.45 -10.02
N TRP A 120 -7.03 2.42 -11.33
CA TRP A 120 -5.86 3.10 -11.90
C TRP A 120 -6.27 4.12 -12.97
N PRO A 121 -6.78 5.31 -12.58
CA PRO A 121 -7.04 6.35 -13.54
C PRO A 121 -5.73 6.86 -14.15
N GLY A 122 -5.49 6.58 -15.44
CA GLY A 122 -4.53 7.33 -16.26
C GLY A 122 -3.04 7.03 -16.04
N GLY A 123 -2.64 5.79 -15.76
CA GLY A 123 -1.21 5.39 -15.73
C GLY A 123 -0.41 5.89 -14.52
N LEU A 124 -0.99 6.77 -13.69
CA LEU A 124 -0.37 7.31 -12.48
C LEU A 124 -0.01 6.24 -11.46
N GLY A 125 -0.82 5.20 -11.26
CA GLY A 125 -0.47 4.21 -10.25
C GLY A 125 0.70 3.30 -10.65
N ILE A 126 1.05 3.18 -11.95
CA ILE A 126 2.31 2.54 -12.36
C ILE A 126 3.49 3.48 -12.09
N VAL A 127 3.34 4.79 -12.35
CA VAL A 127 4.36 5.79 -12.03
C VAL A 127 4.54 5.94 -10.51
N PHE A 128 3.47 5.78 -9.73
CA PHE A 128 3.49 5.83 -8.28
C PHE A 128 4.17 4.59 -7.69
N VAL A 129 3.85 3.39 -8.21
CA VAL A 129 4.54 2.14 -7.86
C VAL A 129 6.01 2.20 -8.25
N ILE A 130 6.32 2.66 -9.47
CA ILE A 130 7.69 2.82 -9.96
C ILE A 130 8.43 3.87 -9.13
N ASN A 131 7.86 5.04 -8.82
CA ASN A 131 8.52 6.05 -7.98
C ASN A 131 8.75 5.56 -6.55
N ILE A 132 7.84 4.76 -5.99
CA ILE A 132 8.02 4.15 -4.67
C ILE A 132 9.14 3.10 -4.70
N ILE A 133 9.16 2.22 -5.70
CA ILE A 133 10.22 1.21 -5.86
C ILE A 133 11.57 1.86 -6.21
N ILE A 134 11.59 2.91 -7.04
CA ILE A 134 12.80 3.66 -7.38
C ILE A 134 13.33 4.43 -6.17
N ALA A 135 12.47 4.96 -5.28
CA ALA A 135 12.93 5.61 -4.05
C ALA A 135 13.71 4.61 -3.17
N GLU A 136 13.26 3.37 -3.03
CA GLU A 136 14.02 2.31 -2.35
C GLU A 136 15.34 1.99 -3.07
N PHE A 137 15.34 1.92 -4.41
CA PHE A 137 16.55 1.66 -5.19
C PHE A 137 17.58 2.79 -5.10
N SER A 138 17.15 4.06 -5.10
CA SER A 138 18.05 5.21 -5.04
C SER A 138 18.68 5.39 -3.65
N ILE A 139 17.90 5.16 -2.58
CA ILE A 139 18.40 5.16 -1.19
C ILE A 139 19.35 3.97 -0.96
N SER A 140 18.99 2.78 -1.46
CA SER A 140 19.82 1.58 -1.34
C SER A 140 21.16 1.73 -2.07
N ILE A 141 21.18 2.28 -3.29
CA ILE A 141 22.42 2.57 -4.03
C ILE A 141 23.27 3.62 -3.30
N HIS A 142 22.66 4.70 -2.78
CA HIS A 142 23.42 5.73 -2.08
C HIS A 142 24.07 5.20 -0.79
N SER A 143 23.34 4.39 -0.02
CA SER A 143 23.83 3.70 1.19
C SER A 143 25.00 2.73 0.87
N LEU A 144 24.87 1.93 -0.20
CA LEU A 144 25.92 1.02 -0.65
C LEU A 144 27.19 1.75 -1.10
N ILE A 145 27.03 2.87 -1.81
CA ILE A 145 28.15 3.73 -2.23
C ILE A 145 28.85 4.34 -1.01
N LEU A 146 28.08 4.87 -0.05
CA LEU A 146 28.61 5.43 1.20
C LEU A 146 29.36 4.38 2.04
N GLN A 147 28.83 3.16 2.19
CA GLN A 147 29.51 2.05 2.87
C GLN A 147 30.79 1.63 2.17
N THR A 148 30.78 1.57 0.84
CA THR A 148 31.97 1.21 0.04
C THR A 148 33.05 2.29 0.19
N ILE A 149 32.70 3.57 0.05
CA ILE A 149 33.62 4.68 0.25
C ILE A 149 34.16 4.69 1.69
N LEU A 150 33.30 4.49 2.70
CA LEU A 150 33.71 4.43 4.09
C LEU A 150 34.67 3.26 4.36
N MET A 151 34.40 2.08 3.79
CA MET A 151 35.34 0.94 3.85
C MET A 151 36.67 1.27 3.19
N MET A 152 36.68 1.91 2.02
CA MET A 152 37.92 2.32 1.35
C MET A 152 38.71 3.34 2.18
N VAL A 153 38.03 4.31 2.81
CA VAL A 153 38.65 5.31 3.70
C VAL A 153 39.20 4.64 4.97
N LEU A 154 38.46 3.71 5.57
CA LEU A 154 38.91 2.97 6.75
C LEU A 154 40.10 2.05 6.39
N MET A 155 40.06 1.37 5.25
CA MET A 155 41.19 0.55 4.77
C MET A 155 42.43 1.39 4.46
N ALA A 156 42.27 2.57 3.83
CA ALA A 156 43.38 3.49 3.59
C ALA A 156 44.00 4.02 4.90
N ARG A 157 43.18 4.29 5.93
CA ARG A 157 43.66 4.66 7.28
C ARG A 157 44.38 3.52 8.00
N SER A 158 43.94 2.27 7.81
CA SER A 158 44.63 1.07 8.32
C SER A 158 45.99 0.86 7.64
N PHE A 159 46.10 1.18 6.35
CA PHE A 159 47.33 1.05 5.57
C PHE A 159 48.37 2.13 5.90
N CYS A 160 47.94 3.36 6.24
CA CYS A 160 48.83 4.42 6.73
C CYS A 160 49.37 4.19 8.15
N ARG A 161 48.85 3.22 8.92
CA ARG A 161 49.28 2.95 10.31
C ARG A 161 50.38 1.88 10.42
N PHE A 162 50.80 1.29 9.29
CA PHE A 162 51.84 0.26 9.19
C PHE A 162 53.09 0.71 8.42
N ARG A 163 53.30 2.02 8.30
CA ARG A 163 54.53 2.60 7.75
C ARG A 163 55.19 3.53 8.76
#